data_AF-A0A6L5EI34-F1
#
_entry.id   AF-A0A6L5EI34-F1
#
_cell.length_a   1.000
_cell.length_b   1.000
_cell.length_c   1.000
_cell.angle_alpha   90.00
_cell.angle_beta   90.00
_cell.angle_gamma   90.00
#
_symmetry.space_group_name_H-M   'P 1'
#
loop_
_entity.id
_entity.type
_entity.pdbx_description
1 polymer ?
#
loop_
_entity_poly.entity_id
_entity_poly.type
_entity_poly.pdbx_seq_one_letter_code
_entity_poly.pdbx_strand_id
1 'polypeptide(L)'
;MTMNITSKQMEITPAIRQHVADRLAKLDKWQTHLINPHIILSKEPKGFVADATINTPNGHLVASAKHEDMYTAINDLINKLERQLNKVQHKGEARRATTSVKDANFVEAEEE
;
A
#
# COMPACT_ATOMS: atom_id res chain seq x y z
N MET A 1 -5.82 -1.66 -12.46
CA MET A 1 -4.73 -2.08 -11.56
C MET A 1 -4.72 -3.60 -11.49
N THR A 2 -3.60 -4.26 -11.77
CA THR A 2 -3.44 -5.71 -11.59
C THR A 2 -3.00 -5.98 -10.16
N MET A 3 -3.83 -6.66 -9.37
CA MET A 3 -3.55 -6.98 -7.97
C MET A 3 -3.40 -8.50 -7.80
N ASN A 4 -2.34 -8.91 -7.11
CA ASN A 4 -2.03 -10.31 -6.87
C ASN A 4 -2.40 -10.69 -5.44
N ILE A 5 -3.40 -11.56 -5.28
CA ILE A 5 -3.78 -12.11 -3.97
C ILE A 5 -3.36 -13.58 -3.91
N THR A 6 -2.54 -13.92 -2.92
CA THR A 6 -2.17 -15.29 -2.57
C THR A 6 -2.79 -15.65 -1.22
N SER A 7 -3.29 -16.87 -1.08
CA SER A 7 -3.66 -17.41 0.23
C SER A 7 -2.77 -18.55 0.68
N LYS A 8 -2.61 -18.68 2.00
CA LYS A 8 -1.99 -19.82 2.65
C LYS A 8 -3.00 -20.44 3.61
N GLN A 9 -3.23 -21.74 3.46
CA GLN A 9 -4.10 -22.53 4.34
C GLN A 9 -5.55 -22.00 4.43
N MET A 10 -6.01 -21.29 3.40
CA MET A 10 -7.39 -20.85 3.26
C MET A 10 -7.75 -20.64 1.78
N GLU A 11 -9.03 -20.76 1.47
CA GLU A 11 -9.54 -20.46 0.13
C GLU A 11 -9.97 -19.00 0.02
N ILE A 12 -9.65 -18.37 -1.11
CA ILE A 12 -10.04 -16.99 -1.39
C ILE A 12 -11.37 -17.01 -2.14
N THR A 13 -12.45 -16.65 -1.46
CA THR A 13 -13.77 -16.48 -2.09
C THR A 13 -13.85 -15.16 -2.87
N PRO A 14 -14.79 -15.03 -3.81
CA PRO A 14 -15.02 -13.77 -4.53
C PRO A 14 -15.30 -12.58 -3.60
N ALA A 15 -16.04 -12.81 -2.50
CA ALA A 15 -16.33 -11.78 -1.50
C ALA A 15 -15.05 -11.27 -0.80
N ILE A 16 -14.10 -12.16 -0.52
CA ILE A 16 -12.81 -11.77 0.07
C ILE A 16 -11.99 -10.95 -0.92
N ARG A 17 -11.93 -11.37 -2.19
CA ARG A 17 -11.23 -10.60 -3.24
C ARG A 17 -11.80 -9.20 -3.38
N GLN A 18 -13.14 -9.10 -3.44
CA GLN A 18 -13.81 -7.81 -3.55
C GLN A 18 -13.50 -6.94 -2.34
N HIS A 19 -13.59 -7.49 -1.13
CA HIS A 19 -13.27 -6.75 0.08
C HIS A 19 -11.83 -6.22 0.07
N VAL A 20 -10.86 -7.04 -0.30
CA VAL A 20 -9.45 -6.60 -0.39
C VAL A 20 -9.30 -5.49 -1.45
N ALA A 21 -9.95 -5.63 -2.61
CA ALA A 21 -9.93 -4.63 -3.68
C ALA A 21 -10.53 -3.29 -3.23
N ASP A 22 -11.72 -3.31 -2.61
CA ASP A 22 -12.40 -2.11 -2.10
C ASP A 22 -11.55 -1.39 -1.04
N ARG A 23 -10.84 -2.17 -0.22
CA ARG A 23 -9.99 -1.67 0.85
C ARG A 23 -8.70 -1.07 0.32
N LEU A 24 -8.08 -1.68 -0.68
CA LEU A 24 -6.93 -1.11 -1.38
C LEU A 24 -7.27 0.16 -2.16
N ALA A 25 -8.48 0.25 -2.75
CA ALA A 25 -8.92 1.43 -3.49
C ALA A 25 -8.93 2.71 -2.62
N LYS A 26 -8.96 2.59 -1.28
CA LYS A 26 -8.80 3.74 -0.37
C LYS A 26 -7.42 4.39 -0.49
N LEU A 27 -6.39 3.63 -0.84
CA LEU A 27 -5.04 4.14 -1.06
C LEU A 27 -4.94 5.02 -2.32
N ASP A 28 -5.87 4.87 -3.28
CA ASP A 28 -5.90 5.67 -4.51
C ASP A 28 -6.12 7.17 -4.22
N LYS A 29 -6.67 7.51 -3.05
CA LYS A 29 -6.78 8.90 -2.56
C LYS A 29 -5.44 9.65 -2.58
N TRP A 30 -4.33 8.94 -2.40
CA TRP A 30 -2.98 9.52 -2.36
C TRP A 30 -2.41 9.84 -3.75
N GLN A 31 -3.17 9.57 -4.82
CA GLN A 31 -2.79 9.86 -6.21
C GLN A 31 -1.40 9.31 -6.58
N THR A 32 -1.02 8.20 -5.94
CA THR A 32 0.26 7.51 -6.21
C THR A 32 0.01 6.26 -7.02
N HIS A 33 1.00 5.87 -7.82
CA HIS A 33 0.90 4.64 -8.58
C HIS A 33 1.28 3.44 -7.71
N LEU A 34 0.33 2.54 -7.47
CA LEU A 34 0.58 1.27 -6.77
C LEU A 34 1.06 0.23 -7.79
N ILE A 35 2.36 -0.06 -7.76
CA ILE A 35 3.05 -0.98 -8.66
C ILE A 35 3.06 -2.37 -8.02
N ASN A 36 2.50 -3.36 -8.74
CA ASN A 36 2.47 -4.76 -8.34
C ASN A 36 2.02 -5.00 -6.88
N PRO A 37 0.83 -4.53 -6.48
CA PRO A 37 0.32 -4.79 -5.15
C PRO A 37 0.13 -6.29 -4.94
N HIS A 38 0.90 -6.84 -4.00
CA HIS A 38 0.84 -8.24 -3.62
C HIS A 38 0.32 -8.38 -2.20
N ILE A 39 -0.81 -9.08 -2.04
CA ILE A 39 -1.43 -9.35 -0.75
C ILE A 39 -1.39 -10.85 -0.48
N ILE A 40 -0.97 -11.21 0.73
CA ILE A 40 -0.92 -12.58 1.21
C ILE A 40 -1.83 -12.70 2.42
N LEU A 41 -2.85 -13.54 2.33
CA LEU A 41 -3.74 -13.86 3.45
C LEU A 41 -3.43 -15.26 3.97
N SER A 42 -3.19 -15.37 5.28
CA SER A 42 -2.86 -16.65 5.91
C SER A 42 -3.76 -16.90 7.12
N LYS A 43 -4.25 -18.14 7.26
CA LYS A 43 -4.92 -18.58 8.49
C LYS A 43 -3.88 -19.13 9.46
N GLU A 44 -3.82 -18.58 10.68
CA GLU A 44 -2.99 -19.11 11.77
C GLU A 44 -3.88 -19.67 12.90
N PRO A 45 -3.38 -20.53 13.79
CA PRO A 45 -4.15 -21.04 14.93
C PRO A 45 -4.72 -19.94 15.83
N LYS A 46 -4.02 -18.81 15.95
CA LYS A 46 -4.40 -17.66 16.78
C LYS A 46 -5.14 -16.56 16.02
N GLY A 47 -5.57 -16.80 14.77
CA GLY A 47 -6.31 -15.81 13.99
C GLY A 47 -5.98 -15.81 12.51
N PHE A 48 -5.85 -14.63 11.93
CA PHE A 48 -5.52 -14.39 10.54
C PHE A 48 -4.37 -13.41 10.44
N VAL A 49 -3.55 -13.59 9.42
CA VAL A 49 -2.44 -12.71 9.08
C VAL A 49 -2.67 -12.18 7.68
N ALA A 50 -2.60 -10.87 7.55
CA ALA A 50 -2.67 -10.18 6.28
C ALA A 50 -1.34 -9.46 6.08
N ASP A 51 -0.60 -9.87 5.05
CA ASP A 51 0.65 -9.25 4.63
C ASP A 51 0.46 -8.56 3.28
N ALA A 52 1.10 -7.41 3.10
CA ALA A 52 1.15 -6.73 1.82
C ALA A 52 2.55 -6.21 1.50
N THR A 53 2.90 -6.36 0.22
CA THR A 53 4.07 -5.76 -0.39
C THR A 53 3.61 -5.00 -1.62
N ILE A 54 3.85 -3.69 -1.65
CA ILE A 54 3.42 -2.81 -2.74
C ILE A 54 4.56 -1.87 -3.07
N ASN A 55 4.89 -1.72 -4.34
CA ASN A 55 5.89 -0.76 -4.78
C ASN A 55 5.20 0.57 -5.15
N THR A 56 5.84 1.70 -4.87
CA THR A 56 5.42 3.02 -5.35
C THR A 56 6.64 3.75 -5.91
N PRO A 57 6.45 4.77 -6.77
CA PRO A 57 7.56 5.58 -7.29
C PRO A 57 8.43 6.19 -6.18
N ASN A 58 7.82 6.52 -5.03
CA ASN A 58 8.46 7.20 -3.92
C ASN A 58 8.98 6.25 -2.82
N GLY A 59 8.80 4.93 -2.99
CA GLY A 59 9.31 3.92 -2.06
C GLY A 59 8.48 2.64 -2.01
N HIS A 60 8.97 1.66 -1.25
CA HIS A 60 8.28 0.38 -1.03
C HIS A 60 7.41 0.45 0.21
N LEU A 61 6.22 -0.13 0.13
CA LEU A 61 5.30 -0.32 1.25
C LEU A 61 5.29 -1.80 1.61
N VAL A 62 5.59 -2.10 2.87
CA VAL A 62 5.59 -3.46 3.40
C VAL A 62 4.93 -3.44 4.76
N ALA A 63 3.79 -4.10 4.87
CA ALA A 63 3.02 -4.13 6.10
C ALA A 63 2.49 -5.53 6.39
N SER A 64 2.33 -5.82 7.68
CA SER A 64 1.76 -7.06 8.19
C SER A 64 0.81 -6.72 9.33
N ALA A 65 -0.35 -7.36 9.37
CA ALA A 65 -1.32 -7.23 10.46
C ALA A 65 -1.86 -8.61 10.85
N LYS A 66 -2.14 -8.77 12.14
CA LYS A 66 -2.68 -9.99 12.72
C LYS A 66 -3.92 -9.66 13.52
N HIS A 67 -4.98 -10.43 13.34
CA HIS A 67 -6.22 -10.27 14.11
C HIS A 67 -7.02 -11.59 14.12
N GLU A 68 -7.88 -11.80 15.12
CA GLU A 68 -8.73 -13.00 15.20
C GLU A 68 -9.79 -13.05 14.08
N ASP A 69 -10.30 -11.89 13.70
CA ASP A 69 -11.13 -11.64 12.53
C ASP A 69 -10.30 -11.21 11.30
N MET A 70 -10.49 -11.91 10.18
CA MET A 70 -9.82 -11.66 8.89
C MET A 70 -10.10 -10.25 8.34
N TYR A 71 -11.34 -9.78 8.39
CA TYR A 71 -11.72 -8.48 7.85
C TYR A 71 -11.07 -7.34 8.64
N THR A 72 -10.97 -7.52 9.96
CA THR A 72 -10.24 -6.59 10.81
C THR A 72 -8.73 -6.64 10.54
N ALA A 73 -8.14 -7.81 10.33
CA ALA A 73 -6.74 -7.92 9.93
C ALA A 73 -6.46 -7.16 8.62
N ILE A 74 -7.36 -7.24 7.64
CA ILE A 74 -7.25 -6.49 6.38
C ILE A 74 -7.36 -4.98 6.64
N ASN A 75 -8.30 -4.53 7.47
CA ASN A 75 -8.43 -3.11 7.83
C ASN A 75 -7.16 -2.58 8.52
N ASP A 76 -6.61 -3.34 9.47
CA ASP A 76 -5.38 -2.98 10.17
C ASP A 76 -4.17 -2.94 9.23
N LEU A 77 -4.12 -3.84 8.25
CA LEU A 77 -3.11 -3.83 7.20
C LEU A 77 -3.18 -2.54 6.37
N ILE A 78 -4.37 -2.15 5.91
CA ILE A 78 -4.56 -0.91 5.14
C ILE A 78 -4.18 0.31 5.97
N ASN A 79 -4.59 0.38 7.24
CA ASN A 79 -4.21 1.48 8.13
C ASN A 79 -2.68 1.63 8.26
N LYS A 80 -1.95 0.51 8.30
CA LYS A 80 -0.48 0.53 8.32
C LYS A 80 0.08 1.00 6.98
N LEU A 81 -0.46 0.53 5.86
CA LEU A 81 -0.05 0.97 4.52
C LEU A 81 -0.32 2.45 4.29
N GLU A 82 -1.47 2.99 4.71
CA GLU A 82 -1.80 4.42 4.63
C GLU A 82 -0.77 5.28 5.36
N ARG A 83 -0.38 4.88 6.57
CA ARG A 83 0.66 5.59 7.34
C ARG A 83 2.02 5.55 6.66
N GLN A 84 2.40 4.39 6.10
CA GLN A 84 3.65 4.26 5.36
C GLN A 84 3.63 5.10 4.09
N LEU A 85 2.51 5.08 3.37
CA LEU A 85 2.31 5.82 2.14
C LEU A 85 2.43 7.33 2.38
N ASN A 86 1.72 7.84 3.39
CA ASN A 86 1.85 9.23 3.83
C ASN A 86 3.31 9.62 4.10
N LYS A 87 4.04 8.76 4.83
CA LYS A 87 5.44 9.00 5.19
C LYS A 87 6.35 9.03 3.96
N VAL A 88 6.19 8.12 3.00
CA VAL A 88 7.06 8.09 1.81
C VAL A 88 6.75 9.26 0.87
N GLN A 89 5.48 9.65 0.75
CA GLN A 89 5.07 10.80 -0.08
C GLN A 89 5.72 12.10 0.39
N HIS A 90 5.66 12.41 1.70
CA HIS A 90 6.18 13.69 2.21
C HIS A 90 7.64 13.65 2.67
N LYS A 91 8.34 12.51 2.50
CA LYS A 91 9.75 12.37 2.93
C LYS A 91 10.67 13.37 2.23
N GLY A 92 10.41 13.66 0.95
CA GLY A 92 11.19 14.63 0.16
C GLY A 92 11.00 16.06 0.68
N GLU A 93 9.78 16.45 1.02
CA GLU A 93 9.43 17.79 1.51
C GLU A 93 10.07 18.13 2.86
N ALA A 94 10.41 17.12 3.67
CA ALA A 94 11.08 17.32 4.95
C ALA A 94 12.57 17.71 4.80
N ARG A 95 13.19 17.43 3.65
CA ARG A 95 14.62 17.72 3.38
C ARG A 95 14.80 19.00 2.56
N ARG A 96 14.29 20.12 3.07
CA ARG A 96 14.33 21.43 2.38
C ARG A 96 15.72 22.07 2.31
N ALA A 97 16.67 21.58 3.09
CA ALA A 97 18.04 22.13 3.10
C ALA A 97 18.91 21.62 1.93
N THR A 98 18.59 20.47 1.35
CA THR A 98 19.39 19.86 0.26
C THR A 98 18.78 20.04 -1.13
N THR A 99 17.47 20.26 -1.21
CA THR A 99 16.76 20.59 -2.45
C THR A 99 16.05 21.90 -2.21
N SER A 100 16.55 22.98 -2.81
CA SER A 100 15.84 24.25 -2.79
C SER A 100 14.52 24.07 -3.52
N VAL A 101 13.41 24.50 -2.91
CA VAL A 101 12.07 24.50 -3.54
C VAL A 101 12.11 25.31 -4.85
N LYS A 102 13.08 26.21 -4.98
CA LYS A 102 13.34 26.97 -6.21
C LYS A 102 13.74 26.06 -7.38
N ASP A 103 14.55 25.02 -7.16
CA ASP A 103 15.08 24.17 -8.25
C ASP A 103 14.08 23.11 -8.72
N ALA A 104 13.17 22.67 -7.84
CA ALA A 104 12.18 21.62 -8.16
C ALA A 104 11.08 22.09 -9.14
N ASN A 105 10.81 23.39 -9.21
CA ASN A 105 9.80 23.97 -10.08
C ASN A 105 10.33 24.40 -11.46
N PHE A 106 11.62 24.19 -11.77
CA PHE A 106 12.23 24.57 -13.05
C PHE A 106 12.26 23.46 -14.11
N VAL A 107 11.62 22.31 -13.89
CA VAL A 107 11.43 21.34 -14.97
C VAL A 107 10.20 21.76 -15.79
N GLU A 108 10.25 22.96 -16.37
CA GLU A 108 9.35 23.37 -17.45
C GLU A 108 9.97 22.93 -18.78
N ALA A 109 9.24 22.04 -19.46
CA ALA A 109 9.21 21.84 -20.91
C ALA A 109 10.50 22.13 -21.71
N GLU A 110 11.33 21.10 -21.90
CA GLU A 110 12.02 20.97 -23.19
C GLU A 110 11.11 20.12 -24.09
N GLU A 111 10.35 20.83 -24.93
CA GLU A 111 9.75 20.28 -26.15
C GLU A 111 10.89 19.98 -27.14
N GLU A 112 10.98 18.72 -27.59
CA GLU A 112 11.41 18.33 -28.95
C GLU A 112 10.73 17.02 -29.37
#